data_AF-A0AAP1EZU6-F1
#
_entry.id   AF-A0AAP1EZU6-F1
#
_cell.length_a   1.000
_cell.length_b   1.000
_cell.length_c   1.000
_cell.angle_alpha   90.00
_cell.angle_beta   90.00
_cell.angle_gamma   90.00
#
_symmetry.space_group_name_H-M   'P 1'
#
loop_
_entity.id
_entity.type
_entity.pdbx_description
1 polymer ?
#
loop_
_entity_poly.entity_id
_entity_poly.type
_entity_poly.pdbx_seq_one_letter_code
_entity_poly.pdbx_strand_id
1 'polypeptide(L)'
;MSLENDPGFAESKAEQKWLDRHGYPNEKQLEAYMLAPEALLKQAADAGDIAAQAMLDARLLPTDPKAQQRLVDAGAEGNLFALNMLASYQGGSANGDPVAAYAVSRVAEMRGDARAGITREVMITKPLTTEQRMLGESEALRLNQAINQIYISKHGVAPILDKRPIGGQ
;
A
#
# COMPACT_ATOMS: atom_id res chain seq x y z
N MET A 1 14.28 -2.15 -20.43
CA MET A 1 13.56 -2.51 -19.19
C MET A 1 12.63 -3.64 -19.57
N SER A 2 12.90 -4.85 -19.08
CA SER A 2 12.04 -6.02 -19.31
C SER A 2 10.81 -5.89 -18.41
N LEU A 3 9.64 -6.25 -18.91
CA LEU A 3 8.38 -6.31 -18.13
C LEU A 3 8.26 -7.64 -17.36
N GLU A 4 9.08 -8.63 -17.69
CA GLU A 4 8.93 -10.02 -17.22
C GLU A 4 9.27 -10.21 -15.74
N ASN A 5 9.86 -9.21 -15.08
CA ASN A 5 10.32 -9.31 -13.68
C ASN A 5 9.87 -8.14 -12.79
N ASP A 6 8.87 -7.35 -13.19
CA ASP A 6 8.35 -6.30 -12.29
C ASP A 6 7.65 -6.97 -11.08
N PRO A 7 8.05 -6.67 -9.83
CA PRO A 7 7.37 -7.20 -8.65
C PRO A 7 5.90 -6.77 -8.52
N GLY A 8 5.54 -5.67 -9.19
CA GLY A 8 4.16 -5.23 -9.35
C GLY A 8 3.38 -6.03 -10.41
N PHE A 9 4.02 -6.91 -11.19
CA PHE A 9 3.44 -7.66 -12.30
C PHE A 9 2.87 -6.74 -13.40
N ALA A 10 3.63 -5.74 -13.83
CA ALA A 10 3.22 -4.86 -14.92
C ALA A 10 3.13 -5.62 -16.25
N GLU A 11 1.96 -5.59 -16.89
CA GLU A 11 1.70 -6.20 -18.19
C GLU A 11 1.85 -5.17 -19.33
N SER A 12 2.01 -3.89 -19.00
CA SER A 12 2.15 -2.81 -19.96
C SER A 12 3.00 -1.65 -19.44
N LYS A 13 3.50 -0.80 -20.35
CA LYS A 13 4.19 0.45 -19.99
C LYS A 13 3.28 1.44 -19.25
N ALA A 14 1.97 1.42 -19.54
CA ALA A 14 1.01 2.27 -18.87
C ALA A 14 0.84 1.84 -17.41
N GLU A 15 0.81 0.53 -17.17
CA GLU A 15 0.75 -0.04 -15.82
C GLU A 15 2.02 0.23 -15.04
N GLN A 16 3.21 0.08 -15.64
CA GLN A 16 4.47 0.46 -15.02
C GLN A 16 4.45 1.92 -14.55
N LYS A 17 4.08 2.86 -15.44
CA LYS A 17 4.00 4.28 -15.06
C LYS A 17 2.98 4.54 -13.96
N TRP A 18 1.91 3.75 -13.90
CA TRP A 18 0.94 3.83 -12.83
C TRP A 18 1.56 3.34 -11.51
N LEU A 19 2.26 2.20 -11.51
CA LEU A 19 2.96 1.65 -10.35
C LEU A 19 4.02 2.62 -9.81
N ASP A 20 4.83 3.20 -10.69
CA ASP A 20 5.88 4.16 -10.33
C ASP A 20 5.29 5.40 -9.61
N ARG A 21 4.17 5.94 -10.13
CA ARG A 21 3.47 7.09 -9.49
C ARG A 21 2.85 6.75 -8.14
N HIS A 22 2.48 5.49 -7.93
CA HIS A 22 1.83 5.02 -6.70
C HIS A 22 2.81 4.38 -5.71
N GLY A 23 4.11 4.60 -5.89
CA GLY A 23 5.16 4.28 -4.93
C GLY A 23 5.55 2.80 -4.86
N TYR A 24 5.15 1.99 -5.84
CA TYR A 24 5.59 0.60 -5.91
C TYR A 24 7.08 0.55 -6.27
N PRO A 25 7.88 -0.29 -5.60
CA PRO A 25 9.28 -0.47 -5.95
C PRO A 25 9.38 -1.18 -7.30
N ASN A 26 10.31 -0.74 -8.14
CA ASN A 26 10.75 -1.57 -9.27
C ASN A 26 11.56 -2.78 -8.76
N GLU A 27 11.86 -3.72 -9.67
CA GLU A 27 12.64 -4.94 -9.38
C GLU A 27 13.91 -4.67 -8.57
N LYS A 28 14.74 -3.72 -9.02
CA LYS A 28 16.01 -3.40 -8.36
C LYS A 28 15.83 -2.81 -6.98
N GLN A 29 14.84 -1.93 -6.81
CA GLN A 29 14.50 -1.36 -5.50
C GLN A 29 14.04 -2.47 -4.56
N LEU A 30 13.13 -3.34 -5.02
CA LEU A 30 12.62 -4.42 -4.18
C LEU A 30 13.74 -5.38 -3.75
N GLU A 31 14.57 -5.84 -4.70
CA GLU A 31 15.72 -6.69 -4.42
C GLU A 31 16.68 -6.05 -3.41
N ALA A 32 17.01 -4.77 -3.60
CA ALA A 32 17.89 -4.04 -2.70
C ALA A 32 17.28 -3.89 -1.30
N TYR A 33 15.98 -3.59 -1.22
CA TYR A 33 15.33 -3.20 0.03
C TYR A 33 14.83 -4.37 0.86
N MET A 34 14.46 -5.49 0.25
CA MET A 34 13.95 -6.68 0.95
C MET A 34 14.86 -7.11 2.11
N LEU A 35 16.18 -7.08 1.91
CA LEU A 35 17.17 -7.54 2.88
C LEU A 35 18.05 -6.42 3.45
N ALA A 36 17.86 -5.17 3.01
CA ALA A 36 18.62 -4.03 3.53
C ALA A 36 18.37 -3.85 5.03
N PRO A 37 19.35 -3.40 5.83
CA PRO A 37 19.11 -2.89 7.18
C PRO A 37 18.24 -1.63 7.19
N GLU A 38 17.52 -1.36 8.29
CA GLU A 38 16.69 -0.16 8.44
C GLU A 38 17.47 1.15 8.18
N ALA A 39 18.74 1.20 8.58
CA ALA A 39 19.59 2.37 8.33
C ALA A 39 19.76 2.69 6.83
N LEU A 40 19.85 1.65 5.98
CA LEU A 40 19.94 1.86 4.52
C LEU A 40 18.61 2.28 3.92
N LEU A 41 17.49 1.71 4.40
CA LEU A 41 16.16 2.18 3.99
C LEU A 41 15.95 3.63 4.39
N LYS A 42 16.36 4.01 5.59
CA LYS A 42 16.31 5.38 6.07
C LYS A 42 17.12 6.32 5.18
N GLN A 43 18.33 5.94 4.81
CA GLN A 43 19.16 6.75 3.91
C GLN A 43 18.47 6.97 2.54
N ALA A 44 17.88 5.92 1.96
CA ALA A 44 17.15 6.05 0.69
C ALA A 44 15.87 6.89 0.84
N ALA A 45 15.13 6.71 1.93
CA ALA A 45 13.94 7.48 2.25
C ALA A 45 14.26 8.98 2.46
N ASP A 46 15.34 9.29 3.19
CA ASP A 46 15.82 10.67 3.38
C ASP A 46 16.25 11.31 2.04
N ALA A 47 16.64 10.51 1.05
CA ALA A 47 16.93 10.95 -0.31
C ALA A 47 15.67 11.10 -1.21
N GLY A 48 14.47 10.85 -0.66
CA GLY A 48 13.19 10.99 -1.35
C GLY A 48 12.62 9.70 -1.95
N ASP A 49 13.21 8.54 -1.69
CA ASP A 49 12.66 7.26 -2.16
C ASP A 49 11.43 6.87 -1.31
N ILE A 50 10.25 7.10 -1.88
CA ILE A 50 8.97 6.83 -1.22
C ILE A 50 8.67 5.33 -1.04
N ALA A 51 9.28 4.45 -1.84
CA ALA A 51 9.16 3.00 -1.66
C ALA A 51 10.03 2.55 -0.48
N ALA A 52 11.25 3.09 -0.35
CA ALA A 52 12.11 2.84 0.80
C ALA A 52 11.46 3.34 2.11
N GLN A 53 10.84 4.52 2.09
CA GLN A 53 10.09 5.06 3.24
C GLN A 53 8.95 4.12 3.65
N ALA A 54 8.15 3.64 2.69
CA ALA A 54 7.06 2.71 2.96
C ALA A 54 7.56 1.37 3.55
N MET A 55 8.66 0.83 3.04
CA MET A 55 9.25 -0.40 3.59
C MET A 55 9.85 -0.18 4.98
N LEU A 56 10.48 0.97 5.22
CA LEU A 56 11.00 1.33 6.55
C LEU A 56 9.86 1.42 7.56
N ASP A 57 8.81 2.19 7.25
CA ASP A 57 7.68 2.34 8.16
C ASP A 57 6.98 1.01 8.43
N ALA A 58 6.85 0.14 7.43
CA ALA A 58 6.29 -1.19 7.62
C ALA A 58 7.11 -2.04 8.61
N ARG A 59 8.44 -1.92 8.60
CA ARG A 59 9.32 -2.60 9.58
C ARG A 59 9.23 -2.01 10.98
N LEU A 60 8.97 -0.71 11.06
CA LEU A 60 8.81 0.00 12.33
C LEU A 60 7.40 -0.18 12.93
N LEU A 61 6.44 -0.79 12.25
CA LEU A 61 5.08 -1.03 12.79
C LEU A 61 5.04 -1.70 14.18
N PRO A 62 5.90 -2.68 14.52
CA PRO A 62 5.90 -3.28 15.86
C PRO A 62 6.42 -2.39 16.98
N THR A 63 7.21 -1.35 16.67
CA THR A 63 8.02 -0.62 17.66
C THR A 63 7.78 0.88 17.68
N ASP A 64 7.38 1.47 16.55
CA ASP A 64 7.09 2.90 16.42
C ASP A 64 5.57 3.14 16.31
N PRO A 65 4.94 3.77 17.31
CA PRO A 65 3.50 4.03 17.30
C PRO A 65 3.05 4.99 16.18
N LYS A 66 3.96 5.73 15.54
CA LYS A 66 3.64 6.62 14.43
C LYS A 66 3.79 5.98 13.06
N ALA A 67 4.38 4.78 12.96
CA ALA A 67 4.61 4.11 11.68
C ALA A 67 3.31 3.87 10.90
N GLN A 68 2.25 3.43 11.59
CA GLN A 68 0.94 3.24 10.97
C GLN A 68 0.39 4.54 10.38
N GLN A 69 0.46 5.66 11.12
CA GLN A 69 0.00 6.95 10.63
C GLN A 69 0.80 7.41 9.42
N ARG A 70 2.13 7.24 9.41
CA ARG A 70 2.97 7.60 8.27
C ARG A 70 2.63 6.81 7.00
N LEU A 71 2.31 5.52 7.12
CA LEU A 71 1.83 4.72 5.98
C LEU A 71 0.46 5.18 5.47
N VAL A 72 -0.45 5.57 6.37
CA VAL A 72 -1.76 6.14 6.01
C VAL A 72 -1.61 7.50 5.33
N ASP A 73 -0.74 8.37 5.84
CA ASP A 73 -0.45 9.68 5.27
C ASP A 73 0.19 9.54 3.87
N ALA A 74 1.16 8.65 3.71
CA ALA A 74 1.74 8.32 2.41
C ALA A 74 0.68 7.79 1.46
N GLY A 75 -0.21 6.93 1.95
CA GLY A 75 -1.40 6.50 1.25
C GLY A 75 -2.21 7.70 0.77
N ALA A 76 -2.55 8.65 1.64
CA ALA A 76 -3.30 9.85 1.28
C ALA A 76 -2.68 10.62 0.11
N GLU A 77 -1.35 10.74 0.07
CA GLU A 77 -0.58 11.35 -1.03
C GLU A 77 -0.49 10.50 -2.31
N GLY A 78 -1.10 9.31 -2.35
CA GLY A 78 -1.15 8.43 -3.52
C GLY A 78 -0.18 7.25 -3.48
N ASN A 79 0.59 7.05 -2.41
CA ASN A 79 1.45 5.88 -2.27
C ASN A 79 0.62 4.64 -1.87
N LEU A 80 0.03 3.96 -2.85
CA LEU A 80 -0.78 2.75 -2.61
C LEU A 80 0.08 1.56 -2.18
N PHE A 81 1.38 1.56 -2.52
CA PHE A 81 2.31 0.57 -1.97
C PHE A 81 2.42 0.67 -0.45
N ALA A 82 2.42 1.87 0.14
CA ALA A 82 2.40 2.05 1.60
C ALA A 82 1.14 1.45 2.25
N LEU A 83 -0.03 1.60 1.62
CA LEU A 83 -1.26 0.97 2.08
C LEU A 83 -1.19 -0.56 1.98
N ASN A 84 -0.62 -1.11 0.89
CA ASN A 84 -0.42 -2.55 0.74
C ASN A 84 0.55 -3.12 1.79
N MET A 85 1.61 -2.38 2.14
CA MET A 85 2.53 -2.77 3.21
C MET A 85 1.83 -2.80 4.59
N LEU A 86 1.01 -1.79 4.89
CA LEU A 86 0.21 -1.76 6.12
C LEU A 86 -0.78 -2.92 6.17
N ALA A 87 -1.50 -3.17 5.08
CA ALA A 87 -2.44 -4.28 4.99
C ALA A 87 -1.73 -5.64 5.17
N SER A 88 -0.53 -5.78 4.60
CA SER A 88 0.29 -6.99 4.70
C SER A 88 0.74 -7.26 6.13
N TYR A 89 1.18 -6.22 6.84
CA TYR A 89 1.50 -6.34 8.26
C TYR A 89 0.29 -6.76 9.09
N GLN A 90 -0.86 -6.13 8.89
CA GLN A 90 -2.08 -6.43 9.63
C GLN A 90 -2.61 -7.85 9.34
N GLY A 91 -2.46 -8.36 8.11
CA GLY A 91 -2.95 -9.68 7.71
C GLY A 91 -1.97 -10.84 8.00
N GLY A 92 -0.67 -10.55 8.04
CA GLY A 92 0.40 -11.55 8.15
C GLY A 92 1.10 -11.62 9.50
N SER A 93 1.02 -10.57 10.34
CA SER A 93 1.70 -10.56 11.64
C SER A 93 0.86 -11.23 12.74
N ALA A 94 1.54 -11.78 13.76
CA ALA A 94 0.88 -12.45 14.88
C ALA A 94 -0.04 -11.51 15.69
N ASN A 95 0.34 -10.22 15.75
CA ASN A 95 -0.39 -9.16 16.46
C ASN A 95 -1.25 -8.30 15.52
N GLY A 96 -1.37 -8.70 14.25
CA GLY A 96 -2.14 -7.98 13.26
C GLY A 96 -3.64 -8.18 13.41
N ASP A 97 -4.41 -7.20 12.93
CA ASP A 97 -5.86 -7.27 12.84
C ASP A 97 -6.29 -7.60 11.39
N PRO A 98 -6.84 -8.81 11.14
CA PRO A 98 -7.22 -9.21 9.79
C PRO A 98 -8.41 -8.39 9.24
N VAL A 99 -9.25 -7.78 10.11
CA VAL A 99 -10.30 -6.84 9.68
C VAL A 99 -9.66 -5.54 9.20
N ALA A 100 -8.68 -5.01 9.92
CA ALA A 100 -7.92 -3.84 9.49
C ALA A 100 -7.14 -4.13 8.19
N ALA A 101 -6.55 -5.31 8.05
CA ALA A 101 -5.89 -5.75 6.83
C ALA A 101 -6.82 -5.71 5.62
N TYR A 102 -8.03 -6.24 5.78
CA TYR A 102 -9.07 -6.20 4.77
C TYR A 102 -9.46 -4.77 4.42
N ALA A 103 -9.75 -3.94 5.44
CA ALA A 103 -10.18 -2.57 5.25
C ALA A 103 -9.13 -1.74 4.49
N VAL A 104 -7.86 -1.82 4.88
CA VAL A 104 -6.76 -1.08 4.22
C VAL A 104 -6.56 -1.57 2.78
N SER A 105 -6.57 -2.88 2.54
CA SER A 105 -6.48 -3.43 1.18
C SER A 105 -7.68 -2.99 0.31
N ARG A 106 -8.89 -2.93 0.88
CA ARG A 106 -10.08 -2.44 0.19
C ARG A 106 -10.00 -0.96 -0.15
N VAL A 107 -9.36 -0.15 0.70
CA VAL A 107 -9.03 1.24 0.36
C VAL A 107 -8.08 1.32 -0.83
N ALA A 108 -7.00 0.53 -0.85
CA ALA A 108 -6.08 0.53 -2.00
C ALA A 108 -6.81 0.17 -3.30
N GLU A 109 -7.72 -0.80 -3.25
CA GLU A 109 -8.57 -1.19 -4.38
C GLU A 109 -9.50 -0.06 -4.85
N MET A 110 -10.24 0.56 -3.92
CA MET A 110 -11.13 1.70 -4.22
C MET A 110 -10.37 2.90 -4.83
N ARG A 111 -9.08 3.02 -4.51
CA ARG A 111 -8.22 4.11 -4.98
C ARG A 111 -7.44 3.79 -6.24
N GLY A 112 -7.67 2.61 -6.85
CA GLY A 112 -7.22 2.31 -8.20
C GLY A 112 -6.43 1.01 -8.34
N ASP A 113 -5.93 0.41 -7.25
CA ASP A 113 -5.20 -0.86 -7.32
C ASP A 113 -6.16 -2.05 -7.38
N ALA A 114 -6.75 -2.32 -8.53
CA ALA A 114 -7.67 -3.44 -8.70
C ALA A 114 -7.04 -4.81 -8.33
N ARG A 115 -5.70 -4.95 -8.39
CA ARG A 115 -5.00 -6.17 -7.97
C ARG A 115 -4.99 -6.35 -6.45
N ALA A 116 -5.20 -5.29 -5.66
CA ALA A 116 -5.27 -5.38 -4.20
C ALA A 116 -6.41 -6.29 -3.73
N GLY A 117 -7.53 -6.36 -4.48
CA GLY A 117 -8.62 -7.30 -4.18
C GLY A 117 -8.23 -8.77 -4.35
N ILE A 118 -7.34 -9.06 -5.30
CA ILE A 118 -6.85 -10.42 -5.58
C ILE A 118 -5.82 -10.83 -4.52
N THR A 119 -4.86 -9.95 -4.22
CA THR A 119 -3.77 -10.24 -3.27
C THR A 119 -4.26 -10.33 -1.83
N ARG A 120 -5.39 -9.68 -1.49
CA ARG A 120 -5.99 -9.68 -0.15
C ARG A 120 -6.18 -11.07 0.43
N GLU A 121 -6.72 -12.01 -0.36
CA GLU A 121 -7.01 -13.37 0.11
C GLU A 121 -5.73 -14.19 0.37
N VAL A 122 -4.62 -13.86 -0.29
CA VAL A 122 -3.32 -14.51 -0.07
C VAL A 122 -2.60 -13.92 1.15
N MET A 123 -2.73 -12.61 1.34
CA MET A 123 -2.07 -11.84 2.39
C MET A 123 -2.67 -12.06 3.78
N ILE A 124 -4.00 -12.24 3.86
CA ILE A 124 -4.69 -12.45 5.13
C ILE A 124 -4.60 -13.94 5.51
N THR A 125 -3.66 -14.25 6.39
CA THR A 125 -3.33 -15.64 6.77
C THR A 125 -4.45 -16.37 7.52
N LYS A 126 -5.38 -15.63 8.12
CA LYS A 126 -6.54 -16.15 8.85
C LYS A 126 -7.81 -15.81 8.08
N PRO A 127 -8.52 -16.79 7.50
CA PRO A 127 -9.76 -16.53 6.78
C PRO A 127 -10.76 -15.74 7.63
N LEU A 128 -11.29 -14.66 7.07
CA LEU A 128 -12.30 -13.84 7.74
C LEU A 128 -13.66 -14.53 7.72
N THR A 129 -14.38 -14.44 8.84
CA THR A 129 -15.80 -14.76 8.89
C THR A 129 -16.61 -13.75 8.06
N THR A 130 -17.86 -14.10 7.74
CA THR A 130 -18.78 -13.18 7.05
C THR A 130 -18.95 -11.86 7.80
N GLU A 131 -19.10 -11.92 9.12
CA GLU A 131 -19.24 -10.73 9.98
C GLU A 131 -18.00 -9.84 9.93
N GLN A 132 -16.80 -10.46 9.99
CA GLN A 132 -15.54 -9.73 9.87
C GLN A 132 -15.34 -9.10 8.49
N ARG A 133 -15.78 -9.76 7.41
CA ARG A 133 -15.77 -9.18 6.06
C ARG A 133 -16.71 -7.98 5.95
N MET A 134 -17.91 -8.08 6.50
CA MET A 134 -18.86 -6.96 6.55
C MET A 134 -18.32 -5.78 7.36
N LEU A 135 -17.70 -6.06 8.50
CA LEU A 135 -17.03 -5.03 9.30
C LEU A 135 -15.87 -4.40 8.53
N GLY A 136 -15.06 -5.22 7.84
CA GLY A 136 -13.95 -4.76 7.01
C GLY A 136 -14.40 -3.85 5.86
N GLU A 137 -15.51 -4.14 5.19
CA GLU A 137 -16.09 -3.26 4.16
C GLU A 137 -16.56 -1.92 4.76
N SER A 138 -17.25 -1.94 5.90
CA SER A 138 -17.67 -0.72 6.60
C SER A 138 -16.47 0.15 7.00
N GLU A 139 -15.45 -0.47 7.59
CA GLU A 139 -14.21 0.21 7.98
C GLU A 139 -13.43 0.73 6.77
N ALA A 140 -13.44 0.03 5.63
CA ALA A 140 -12.83 0.50 4.40
C ALA A 140 -13.45 1.81 3.92
N LEU A 141 -14.78 1.91 3.92
CA LEU A 141 -15.50 3.13 3.52
C LEU A 141 -15.14 4.30 4.46
N ARG A 142 -15.16 4.05 5.76
CA ARG A 142 -14.79 5.05 6.78
C ARG A 142 -13.34 5.50 6.62
N LEU A 143 -12.41 4.56 6.43
CA LEU A 143 -10.99 4.81 6.27
C LEU A 143 -10.70 5.58 4.97
N ASN A 144 -11.34 5.20 3.86
CA ASN A 144 -11.20 5.91 2.58
C ASN A 144 -11.65 7.37 2.70
N GLN A 145 -12.77 7.61 3.40
CA GLN A 145 -13.23 8.98 3.67
C GLN A 145 -12.21 9.74 4.53
N ALA A 146 -11.68 9.13 5.59
CA ALA A 146 -10.66 9.76 6.44
C ALA A 146 -9.39 10.11 5.64
N ILE A 147 -8.92 9.21 4.79
CA ILE A 147 -7.77 9.43 3.91
C ILE A 147 -8.01 10.57 2.91
N ASN A 148 -9.21 10.65 2.33
CA ASN A 148 -9.58 11.78 1.48
C ASN A 148 -9.52 13.10 2.26
N GLN A 149 -9.95 13.11 3.52
CA GLN A 149 -9.89 14.32 4.35
C GLN A 149 -8.46 14.72 4.72
N ILE A 150 -7.56 13.76 4.91
CA ILE A 150 -6.12 14.05 5.08
C ILE A 150 -5.62 14.83 3.86
N TYR A 151 -5.88 14.33 2.64
CA TYR A 151 -5.46 14.99 1.41
C TYR A 151 -6.11 16.38 1.23
N ILE A 152 -7.43 16.49 1.42
CA ILE A 152 -8.17 17.75 1.31
C ILE A 152 -7.66 18.80 2.31
N SER A 153 -7.40 18.39 3.55
CA SER A 153 -6.91 19.31 4.58
C SER A 153 -5.57 19.95 4.22
N LYS A 154 -4.74 19.22 3.46
CA LYS A 154 -3.41 19.67 3.05
C LYS A 154 -3.42 20.45 1.74
N HIS A 155 -4.21 20.02 0.76
CA HIS A 155 -4.17 20.55 -0.62
C HIS A 155 -5.37 21.41 -0.99
N GLY A 156 -6.43 21.43 -0.17
CA GLY A 156 -7.65 22.21 -0.40
C GLY A 156 -8.56 21.67 -1.52
N VAL A 157 -8.21 20.52 -2.13
CA VAL A 157 -8.94 19.89 -3.23
C VAL A 157 -9.09 18.38 -3.01
N ALA A 158 -10.09 17.78 -3.64
CA ALA A 158 -10.28 16.33 -3.60
C ALA A 158 -9.16 15.61 -4.39
N PRO A 159 -8.72 14.42 -3.95
CA PRO A 159 -7.73 13.64 -4.68
C PRO A 159 -8.31 13.14 -6.02
N ILE A 160 -7.48 13.17 -7.06
CA ILE A 160 -7.79 12.51 -8.34
C ILE A 160 -7.35 11.06 -8.23
N LEU A 161 -8.28 10.13 -8.39
CA LEU A 161 -8.01 8.70 -8.33
C LEU A 161 -8.02 8.13 -9.76
N ASP A 162 -6.87 7.67 -10.25
CA ASP A 162 -6.77 6.98 -11.55
C ASP A 162 -6.66 5.46 -11.36
N LYS A 163 -7.43 4.72 -12.16
CA LYS A 163 -7.45 3.26 -12.11
C LYS A 163 -6.18 2.68 -12.72
N ARG A 164 -5.65 1.62 -12.10
CA ARG A 164 -4.57 0.83 -12.65
C ARG A 164 -4.97 0.26 -14.03
N PRO A 165 -4.20 0.53 -15.10
CA PRO A 165 -4.52 0.03 -16.43
C PRO A 165 -4.08 -1.44 -16.55
N ILE A 166 -5.04 -2.36 -16.42
CA ILE A 166 -4.84 -3.82 -16.53
C ILE A 166 -5.38 -4.30 -17.88
N GLY A 167 -4.62 -5.13 -18.59
CA GLY A 167 -4.96 -5.59 -19.94
C GLY A 167 -4.74 -4.49 -20.98
N GLY A 168 -3.76 -4.69 -21.86
CA GLY A 168 -3.27 -3.65 -22.77
C GLY A 168 -4.36 -3.02 -23.66
N GLN A 169 -4.55 -1.71 -23.49
CA GLN A 169 -4.89 -0.76 -24.55
C GLN A 169 -3.95 0.44 -24.44
#